data_AF-A0A6I0GK36-F1
#
_entry.id   AF-A0A6I0GK36-F1
#
_cell.length_a   1.000
_cell.length_b   1.000
_cell.length_c   1.000
_cell.angle_alpha   90.00
_cell.angle_beta   90.00
_cell.angle_gamma   90.00
#
_symmetry.space_group_name_H-M   'P 1'
#
loop_
_entity.id
_entity.type
_entity.pdbx_description
1 polymer ?
#
loop_
_entity_poly.entity_id
_entity_poly.type
_entity_poly.pdbx_seq_one_letter_code
_entity_poly.pdbx_strand_id
1 'polypeptide(L)' 'MDAQEVCLALNISKRSLQGYREYGIIPYSCIGGKYMYKESDLAKILIQKER' A
#
# COMPACT_ATOMS: atom_id res chain seq x y z
N MET A 1 -2.56 -8.32 3.37
CA MET A 1 -1.15 -8.17 2.97
C MET A 1 -0.38 -7.39 4.03
N ASP A 2 0.85 -7.82 4.33
CA ASP A 2 1.78 -7.08 5.18
C ASP A 2 2.48 -5.96 4.38
N ALA A 3 3.12 -5.01 5.05
CA ALA A 3 3.86 -3.93 4.42
C ALA A 3 4.94 -4.45 3.44
N GLN A 4 5.54 -5.60 3.73
CA GLN A 4 6.56 -6.20 2.86
C GLN A 4 5.97 -6.70 1.53
N GLU A 5 4.82 -7.38 1.59
CA GLU A 5 4.07 -7.84 0.41
C GLU A 5 3.62 -6.65 -0.44
N VAL A 6 3.20 -5.56 0.20
CA VAL A 6 2.81 -4.33 -0.51
C VAL A 6 3.99 -3.70 -1.24
N CYS A 7 5.17 -3.64 -0.62
CA CYS A 7 6.37 -3.13 -1.28
C CYS A 7 6.73 -3.96 -2.52
N LEU A 8 6.59 -5.30 -2.44
CA LEU A 8 6.84 -6.20 -3.57
C LEU A 8 5.80 -6.02 -4.67
N ALA A 9 4.51 -6.00 -4.33
CA ALA A 9 3.42 -5.88 -5.30
C ALA A 9 3.45 -4.55 -6.07
N LEU A 10 3.78 -3.44 -5.39
CA LEU A 10 3.90 -2.12 -6.01
C LEU A 10 5.29 -1.87 -6.62
N ASN A 11 6.25 -2.76 -6.39
CA ASN A 11 7.67 -2.60 -6.71
C ASN A 11 8.24 -1.27 -6.20
N ILE A 12 7.99 -0.96 -4.93
CA ILE A 12 8.36 0.30 -4.28
C ILE A 12 9.21 0.06 -3.04
N SER A 13 9.98 1.09 -2.67
CA SER A 13 10.76 1.08 -1.43
C SER A 13 9.87 1.31 -0.20
N LYS A 14 10.37 0.94 1.00
CA LYS A 14 9.72 1.27 2.28
C LYS A 14 9.51 2.79 2.45
N ARG A 15 10.42 3.61 1.91
CA ARG A 15 10.30 5.08 1.94
C ARG A 15 9.14 5.56 1.08
N SER A 16 8.95 4.97 -0.09
CA SER A 16 7.79 5.24 -0.94
C SER A 16 6.50 4.79 -0.28
N LEU A 17 6.48 3.60 0.35
CA LEU A 17 5.32 3.11 1.09
C LEU A 17 4.92 4.04 2.25
N GLN A 18 5.91 4.59 2.96
CA GLN A 18 5.69 5.58 4.01
C GLN A 18 5.07 6.85 3.45
N GLY A 19 5.60 7.38 2.35
CA GLY A 19 4.99 8.51 1.64
C GLY A 19 3.57 8.20 1.20
N TYR A 20 3.29 7.04 0.61
CA TYR A 20 1.95 6.67 0.18
C TYR A 20 0.94 6.60 1.35
N ARG A 21 1.38 6.27 2.57
CA ARG A 21 0.52 6.38 3.76
C ARG A 21 0.29 7.83 4.16
N GLU A 22 1.34 8.66 4.15
CA GLU A 22 1.26 10.08 4.51
C GLU A 22 0.38 10.87 3.52
N TYR A 23 0.53 10.59 2.23
CA TYR A 23 -0.29 11.16 1.16
C TYR A 23 -1.70 10.55 1.08
N GLY A 24 -2.01 9.50 1.85
CA GLY A 24 -3.32 8.82 1.82
C GLY A 24 -3.61 8.10 0.51
N ILE A 25 -2.57 7.77 -0.27
CA ILE A 25 -2.70 7.12 -1.58
C ILE A 25 -3.05 5.65 -1.39
N ILE A 26 -2.43 4.97 -0.41
CA ILE A 26 -2.73 3.56 -0.11
C ILE A 26 -3.63 3.47 1.12
N PRO A 27 -4.87 2.96 0.96
CA PRO A 27 -5.71 2.63 2.09
C PRO A 27 -5.07 1.55 2.95
N TYR A 28 -4.95 1.81 4.25
CA TYR A 28 -4.50 0.85 5.22
C TYR A 28 -5.56 0.66 6.30
N SER A 29 -5.60 -0.53 6.88
CA SER A 29 -6.46 -0.86 8.02
C SER A 29 -5.58 -1.25 9.19
N CYS A 30 -5.76 -0.58 10.33
CA CYS A 30 -5.07 -0.95 11.57
C CYS A 30 -5.97 -1.88 12.37
N ILE A 31 -5.60 -3.17 12.44
CA ILE A 31 -6.33 -4.17 13.23
C ILE A 31 -5.37 -4.68 14.30
N GLY A 32 -5.65 -4.38 15.57
CA GLY A 32 -4.83 -4.83 16.71
C GLY A 32 -3.38 -4.32 16.67
N GLY A 33 -3.16 -3.09 16.18
CA GLY A 33 -1.82 -2.49 16.09
C GLY A 33 -0.98 -2.96 14.90
N LYS A 34 -1.51 -3.84 14.04
CA LYS A 34 -0.87 -4.24 12.78
C LYS A 34 -1.50 -3.51 11.60
N TYR A 35 -0.64 -3.07 10.69
CA TYR A 35 -1.06 -2.49 9.41
C TYR A 35 -1.41 -3.60 8.44
N MET A 36 -2.67 -3.69 8.05
CA MET A 36 -3.17 -4.58 7.03
C MET A 36 -3.56 -3.82 5.79
N TYR A 37 -3.19 -4.37 4.64
CA TYR A 37 -3.57 -3.85 3.34
C TYR A 37 -4.45 -4.84 2.60
N LYS A 38 -5.43 -4.29 1.89
CA LYS A 38 -6.30 -5.04 1.00
C LYS A 38 -5.69 -5.03 -0.41
N GLU A 39 -5.60 -6.22 -0.98
CA GLU A 39 -5.12 -6.42 -2.34
C GLU A 39 -6.00 -5.68 -3.37
N SER A 40 -7.31 -5.63 -3.11
CA SER A 40 -8.29 -4.88 -3.91
C SER A 40 -7.97 -3.38 -4.01
N ASP A 41 -7.44 -2.80 -2.93
CA ASP A 41 -7.11 -1.38 -2.90
C ASP A 41 -5.76 -1.12 -3.56
N LEU A 42 -4.81 -2.03 -3.44
CA LEU A 42 -3.54 -1.97 -4.18
C LEU A 42 -3.74 -2.10 -5.68
N ALA A 43 -4.60 -3.01 -6.13
CA ALA A 43 -4.93 -3.17 -7.54
C ALA A 43 -5.50 -1.88 -8.14
N LYS A 44 -6.39 -1.17 -7.41
CA LYS A 44 -6.91 0.13 -7.85
C LYS A 44 -5.80 1.16 -8.04
N ILE A 45 -4.84 1.20 -7.13
CA ILE A 45 -3.72 2.14 -7.17
C ILE A 45 -2.76 1.80 -8.31
N LEU A 46 -2.50 0.50 -8.54
CA LEU A 46 -1.69 0.04 -9.65
C LEU A 46 -2.30 0.48 -10.99
N ILE A 47 -3.61 0.23 -11.16
CA ILE A 47 -4.39 0.67 -12.33
C ILE A 47 -4.35 2.19 -12.48
N GLN A 48 -4.40 2.93 -11.37
CA GLN A 48 -4.39 4.39 -11.38
C GLN A 48 -3.02 4.98 -11.72
N LYS A 49 -1.93 4.26 -11.43
CA LYS A 49 -0.55 4.68 -11.74
C LYS A 49 -0.17 4.43 -13.21
N GLU A 50 -0.89 3.55 -13.90
CA GLU A 50 -0.66 3.18 -15.29
C GLU A 50 -1.47 4.02 -16.31
N ARG A 51 -2.05 5.15 -15.86
CA ARG A 51 -2.75 6.12 -16.73
C ARG A 51 -2.06 7.47 -16.78
#